data_AF-A0A9P1D3E3-F1
#
_entry.id   AF-A0A9P1D3E3-F1
#
_cell.length_a   1.000
_cell.length_b   1.000
_cell.length_c   1.000
_cell.angle_alpha   90.00
_cell.angle_beta   90.00
_cell.angle_gamma   90.00
#
_symmetry.space_group_name_H-M   'P 1'
#
loop_
_entity.id
_entity.type
_entity.pdbx_description
1 polymer ?
#
loop_
_entity_poly.entity_id
_entity_poly.type
_entity_poly.pdbx_seq_one_letter_code
_entity_poly.pdbx_strand_id
1 'polypeptide(L)'
;TAIYLVACLAPLGLLLLGPDCSSWTLVSRGSSWRSVMNPNGRLGLDWIRNSNLMISRCTLILHLCLAVCAIYVMEQPRGSEEVLPRHKRFEAFCNLISFAA
;
A
#
# COMPACT_ATOMS: atom_id res chain seq x y z
N THR A 1 -5.63 -11.29 11.67
CA THR A 1 -5.90 -12.31 10.62
C THR A 1 -4.88 -12.26 9.49
N ALA A 2 -4.75 -11.18 8.72
CA ALA A 2 -3.82 -11.14 7.58
C ALA A 2 -2.35 -11.44 7.93
N ILE A 3 -1.82 -10.87 9.02
CA ILE A 3 -0.44 -11.15 9.49
C ILE A 3 -0.19 -12.64 9.73
N TYR A 4 -1.15 -13.32 10.37
CA TYR A 4 -1.06 -14.76 10.65
C TYR A 4 -1.06 -15.58 9.36
N LEU A 5 -1.89 -15.21 8.38
CA LEU A 5 -1.90 -15.89 7.08
C LEU A 5 -0.55 -15.78 6.35
N VAL A 6 0.10 -14.61 6.40
CA VAL A 6 1.44 -14.44 5.83
C VAL A 6 2.50 -15.21 6.59
N ALA A 7 2.43 -15.25 7.92
CA ALA A 7 3.37 -16.06 8.70
C ALA A 7 3.25 -17.56 8.42
N CYS A 8 2.07 -18.03 8.02
CA CYS A 8 1.80 -19.43 7.66
C CYS A 8 1.94 -19.72 6.16
N LEU A 9 2.30 -18.74 5.34
CA LEU A 9 2.49 -18.96 3.90
C LEU A 9 3.73 -19.83 3.69
N ALA A 10 3.61 -20.86 2.85
CA ALA A 10 4.75 -21.65 2.43
C ALA A 10 5.74 -20.76 1.65
N PRO A 11 7.06 -21.07 1.69
CA PRO A 11 8.03 -20.38 0.85
C PRO A 11 7.58 -20.38 -0.61
N LEU A 12 7.74 -19.25 -1.29
CA LEU A 12 7.28 -18.99 -2.67
C LEU A 12 5.76 -19.02 -2.88
N GLY A 13 4.97 -19.14 -1.82
CA GLY A 13 3.52 -18.99 -1.92
C GLY A 13 3.13 -17.57 -2.33
N LEU A 14 2.02 -17.44 -3.06
CA LEU A 14 1.55 -16.18 -3.60
C LEU A 14 0.59 -15.47 -2.63
N LEU A 15 0.88 -14.21 -2.31
CA LEU A 15 -0.05 -13.30 -1.66
C LEU A 15 -0.53 -12.23 -2.63
N LEU A 16 -1.83 -12.22 -2.92
CA LEU A 16 -2.50 -11.13 -3.62
C LEU A 16 -3.15 -10.19 -2.60
N LEU A 17 -2.86 -8.90 -2.68
CA LEU A 17 -3.48 -7.89 -1.82
C LEU A 17 -3.77 -6.60 -2.58
N GLY A 18 -4.71 -5.81 -2.06
CA GLY A 18 -4.98 -4.45 -2.55
C GLY A 18 -5.45 -3.59 -1.38
N PRO A 19 -4.83 -2.43 -1.11
CA PRO A 19 -5.38 -1.48 -0.16
C PRO A 19 -6.68 -0.87 -0.70
N ASP A 20 -7.46 -0.26 0.21
CA ASP A 20 -8.64 0.51 -0.18
C ASP A 20 -8.28 1.54 -1.26
N CYS A 21 -8.90 1.41 -2.43
CA CYS A 21 -8.56 2.18 -3.60
C CYS A 21 -9.39 3.47 -3.76
N SER A 22 -10.44 3.64 -2.95
CA SER A 22 -11.44 4.70 -3.10
C SER A 22 -10.85 6.12 -3.08
N SER A 23 -9.78 6.37 -2.32
CA SER A 23 -9.16 7.69 -2.21
C SER A 23 -7.99 7.94 -3.16
N TRP A 24 -7.46 6.89 -3.80
CA TRP A 24 -6.21 6.92 -4.57
C TRP A 24 -6.42 7.04 -6.08
N THR A 25 -7.63 6.75 -6.56
CA THR A 25 -7.97 6.85 -7.99
C THR A 25 -7.95 8.31 -8.46
N LEU A 26 -7.79 8.47 -9.78
CA LEU A 26 -7.83 9.79 -10.42
C LEU A 26 -9.17 10.52 -10.17
N VAL A 27 -10.28 9.79 -10.24
CA VAL A 27 -11.64 10.33 -10.04
C VAL A 27 -11.81 10.94 -8.66
N SER A 28 -11.17 10.38 -7.65
CA SER A 28 -11.28 10.83 -6.27
C SER A 28 -10.33 11.96 -5.91
N ARG A 29 -9.44 12.42 -6.80
CA ARG A 29 -8.45 13.45 -6.45
C ARG A 29 -9.07 14.80 -6.09
N GLY A 30 -10.16 15.16 -6.75
CA GLY A 30 -10.88 16.41 -6.45
C GLY A 30 -11.43 16.45 -5.01
N SER A 31 -11.85 15.31 -4.48
CA SER A 31 -12.39 15.19 -3.11
C SER A 31 -11.32 14.80 -2.08
N SER A 32 -10.34 13.99 -2.48
CA SER A 32 -9.26 13.51 -1.61
C SER A 32 -8.12 14.51 -1.45
N TRP A 33 -7.98 15.45 -2.38
CA TRP A 33 -6.88 16.42 -2.47
C TRP A 33 -5.51 15.76 -2.48
N ARG A 34 -5.45 14.51 -2.95
CA ARG A 34 -4.20 13.80 -3.12
C ARG A 34 -3.53 14.25 -4.41
N SER A 35 -2.22 14.46 -4.33
CA SER A 35 -1.34 14.74 -5.46
C SER A 35 0.02 14.15 -5.19
N VAL A 36 0.92 14.18 -6.19
CA VAL A 36 2.31 13.75 -6.02
C VAL A 36 2.99 14.52 -4.88
N MET A 37 2.66 15.81 -4.72
CA MET A 37 3.19 16.67 -3.65
C MET A 37 2.49 16.46 -2.31
N ASN A 38 1.19 16.12 -2.32
CA ASN A 38 0.42 15.81 -1.12
C ASN A 38 -0.16 14.39 -1.19
N PRO A 39 0.68 13.34 -1.06
CA PRO A 39 0.22 11.97 -1.22
C PRO A 39 -0.74 11.56 -0.11
N ASN A 40 -0.72 12.22 1.05
CA ASN A 40 -1.60 11.92 2.19
C ASN A 40 -3.01 12.50 2.05
N GLY A 41 -3.23 13.43 1.11
CA GLY A 41 -4.52 14.06 0.87
C GLY A 41 -5.02 14.93 2.02
N ARG A 42 -6.33 15.14 2.07
CA ARG A 42 -7.02 15.93 3.09
C ARG A 42 -7.25 15.13 4.38
N LEU A 43 -6.31 15.18 5.30
CA LEU A 43 -6.36 14.42 6.58
C LEU A 43 -7.54 14.78 7.50
N GLY A 44 -8.27 15.87 7.24
CA GLY A 44 -9.51 16.21 7.97
C GLY A 44 -10.68 15.27 7.67
N LEU A 45 -10.57 14.38 6.68
CA LEU A 45 -11.62 13.42 6.32
C LEU A 45 -11.24 12.01 6.79
N ASP A 46 -12.13 11.37 7.55
CA ASP A 46 -11.88 10.06 8.17
C ASP A 46 -11.56 8.97 7.17
N TRP A 47 -12.28 8.94 6.05
CA TRP A 47 -12.05 7.97 4.99
C TRP A 47 -10.64 8.09 4.39
N ILE A 48 -10.06 9.30 4.32
CA ILE A 48 -8.68 9.51 3.85
C ILE A 48 -7.67 9.02 4.88
N ARG A 49 -7.89 9.32 6.15
CA ARG A 49 -7.05 8.82 7.26
C ARG A 49 -7.04 7.29 7.31
N ASN A 50 -8.21 6.68 7.19
CA ASN A 50 -8.36 5.22 7.15
C ASN A 50 -7.70 4.61 5.91
N SER A 51 -7.78 5.27 4.76
CA SER A 51 -7.10 4.82 3.55
C SER A 51 -5.57 4.89 3.68
N ASN A 52 -5.02 5.93 4.31
CA ASN A 52 -3.58 6.00 4.65
C ASN A 52 -3.16 4.91 5.67
N LEU A 53 -4.02 4.63 6.65
CA LEU A 53 -3.80 3.52 7.58
C LEU A 53 -3.80 2.17 6.85
N MET A 54 -4.67 1.97 5.86
CA MET A 54 -4.65 0.75 5.04
C MET A 54 -3.34 0.58 4.28
N ILE A 55 -2.83 1.62 3.63
CA ILE A 55 -1.51 1.55 2.99
C ILE A 55 -0.44 1.12 4.00
N SER A 56 -0.48 1.70 5.20
CA SER A 56 0.49 1.38 6.25
C SER A 56 0.41 -0.09 6.69
N ARG A 57 -0.79 -0.65 6.78
CA ARG A 57 -1.01 -2.08 7.08
C ARG A 57 -0.56 -2.98 5.93
N CYS A 58 -0.88 -2.61 4.68
CA CYS A 58 -0.43 -3.33 3.50
C CYS A 58 1.10 -3.33 3.39
N THR A 59 1.74 -2.20 3.64
CA THR A 59 3.20 -2.10 3.69
C THR A 59 3.79 -3.07 4.73
N LEU A 60 3.23 -3.15 5.94
CA LEU A 60 3.68 -4.11 6.95
C LEU A 60 3.55 -5.57 6.46
N ILE A 61 2.45 -5.90 5.80
CA ILE A 61 2.22 -7.22 5.21
C ILE A 61 3.28 -7.53 4.14
N LEU A 62 3.63 -6.57 3.28
CA LEU A 62 4.67 -6.74 2.27
C LEU A 62 6.05 -7.00 2.88
N HIS A 63 6.39 -6.36 4.00
CA HIS A 63 7.63 -6.66 4.73
C HIS A 63 7.64 -8.11 5.24
N LEU A 64 6.51 -8.58 5.77
CA LEU A 64 6.40 -9.96 6.24
C LEU A 64 6.53 -10.94 5.07
N CYS A 65 5.96 -10.64 3.91
CA CYS A 65 6.13 -11.46 2.71
C CYS A 65 7.60 -11.64 2.34
N LEU A 66 8.39 -10.56 2.35
CA LEU A 66 9.83 -10.65 2.14
C LEU A 66 10.50 -11.53 3.21
N ALA A 67 10.13 -11.36 4.47
CA ALA A 67 10.72 -12.12 5.58
C ALA A 67 10.44 -13.64 5.50
N VAL A 68 9.32 -14.06 4.92
CA VAL A 68 8.98 -15.48 4.74
C VAL A 68 9.26 -16.02 3.32
N CYS A 69 9.94 -15.23 2.48
CA CYS A 69 10.20 -15.56 1.07
C CYS A 69 8.92 -15.84 0.26
N ALA A 70 7.83 -15.14 0.53
CA ALA A 70 6.59 -15.22 -0.25
C ALA A 70 6.64 -14.31 -1.48
N ILE A 71 5.99 -14.75 -2.55
CA ILE A 71 5.73 -13.92 -3.74
C ILE A 71 4.52 -13.04 -3.41
N TYR A 72 4.58 -11.76 -3.73
CA TYR A 72 3.46 -10.84 -3.50
C TYR A 72 3.11 -10.06 -4.76
N VAL A 73 1.82 -9.77 -4.91
CA VAL A 73 1.27 -8.87 -5.92
C VAL A 73 0.34 -7.88 -5.21
N MET A 74 0.62 -6.59 -5.40
CA MET A 74 -0.24 -5.52 -4.93
C MET A 74 -1.04 -4.95 -6.11
N GLU A 75 -2.34 -5.20 -6.12
CA GLU A 75 -3.27 -4.69 -7.11
C GLU A 75 -3.77 -3.30 -6.72
N GLN A 76 -3.86 -2.40 -7.70
CA GLN A 76 -4.34 -1.04 -7.50
C GLN A 76 -4.98 -0.51 -8.79
N PRO A 77 -6.10 0.24 -8.74
CA PRO A 77 -6.71 0.77 -9.95
C PRO A 77 -5.85 1.85 -10.61
N ARG A 78 -6.03 2.01 -11.91
CA ARG A 78 -5.37 3.02 -12.74
C ARG A 78 -5.61 4.45 -12.24
N GLY A 79 -4.61 5.30 -12.35
CA GLY A 79 -4.54 6.66 -11.80
C GLY A 79 -3.97 6.76 -10.37
N SER A 80 -3.72 5.63 -9.71
CA SER A 80 -3.11 5.58 -8.37
C SER A 80 -1.58 5.49 -8.41
N GLU A 81 -1.05 5.01 -9.54
CA GLU A 81 0.37 4.78 -9.81
C GLU A 81 1.24 6.04 -9.67
N GLU A 82 0.67 7.23 -9.78
CA GLU A 82 1.42 8.48 -9.61
C GLU A 82 1.56 8.90 -8.14
N VAL A 83 0.57 8.54 -7.29
CA VAL A 83 0.41 9.11 -5.95
C VAL A 83 0.72 8.10 -4.86
N LEU A 84 0.24 6.86 -5.01
CA LEU A 84 0.45 5.84 -4.00
C LEU A 84 1.94 5.51 -3.78
N PRO A 85 2.79 5.42 -4.83
CA PRO A 85 4.23 5.26 -4.66
C PRO A 85 4.90 6.34 -3.83
N ARG A 86 4.28 7.52 -3.71
CA ARG A 86 4.76 8.66 -2.91
C ARG A 86 4.26 8.65 -1.47
N HIS A 87 3.41 7.70 -1.08
CA HIS A 87 3.04 7.57 0.33
C HIS A 87 4.27 7.12 1.13
N LYS A 88 4.72 7.95 2.07
CA LYS A 88 6.00 7.82 2.80
C LYS A 88 6.41 6.39 3.20
N ARG A 89 5.47 5.62 3.76
CA ARG A 89 5.75 4.24 4.21
C ARG A 89 5.93 3.26 3.05
N PHE A 90 5.12 3.43 2.00
CA PHE A 90 5.20 2.58 0.82
C PHE A 90 6.43 2.95 -0.02
N GLU A 91 6.73 4.25 -0.15
CA GLU A 91 7.96 4.74 -0.77
C GLU A 91 9.21 4.18 -0.07
N ALA A 92 9.24 4.19 1.27
CA ALA A 92 10.34 3.61 2.04
C ALA A 92 10.49 2.11 1.79
N PHE A 93 9.38 1.36 1.75
CA PHE A 93 9.41 -0.06 1.42
C PHE A 93 10.01 -0.32 0.04
N CYS A 94 9.50 0.37 -0.99
CA CYS A 94 9.95 0.19 -2.37
C CYS A 94 11.43 0.54 -2.56
N ASN A 95 11.87 1.66 -1.99
CA ASN A 95 13.19 2.21 -2.27
C ASN A 95 14.30 1.66 -1.37
N LEU A 96 13.98 1.26 -0.13
CA LEU A 96 15.01 0.88 0.85
C LEU A 96 15.03 -0.62 1.16
N ILE A 97 13.93 -1.32 0.91
CA ILE A 97 13.73 -2.68 1.42
C ILE A 97 13.55 -3.66 0.27
N SER A 98 12.51 -3.51 -0.56
CA SER A 98 12.26 -4.45 -1.66
C SER A 98 13.33 -4.40 -2.75
N PHE A 99 14.06 -3.29 -2.90
CA PHE A 99 15.15 -3.18 -3.86
C PHE A 99 16.47 -3.79 -3.35
N ALA A 100 16.57 -3.99 -2.03
CA ALA A 100 17.76 -4.58 -1.38
C ALA A 100 17.58 -6.07 -1.04
N ALA A 101 16.36 -6.59 -1.16
CA ALA A 101 15.97 -7.98 -0.93
C ALA A 101 15.96 -8.77 -2.25
#